data_AF-A0A972V2W7-F1
#
_entry.id   AF-A0A972V2W7-F1
#
_cell.length_a   1.000
_cell.length_b   1.000
_cell.length_c   1.000
_cell.angle_alpha   90.00
_cell.angle_beta   90.00
_cell.angle_gamma   90.00
#
_symmetry.space_group_name_H-M   'P 1'
#
loop_
_entity.id
_entity.type
_entity.pdbx_description
1 polymer ?
#
loop_
_entity_poly.entity_id
_entity_poly.type
_entity_poly.pdbx_seq_one_letter_code
_entity_poly.pdbx_strand_id
1 'polypeptide(L)' 'MNRRNGATVTEVAEDTSLSRGTVYRMLETLREAGYVFRDSADARYRLTI' A
#
# COMPACT_ATOMS: atom_id res chain seq x y z
N MET A 1 -5.02 5.01 -17.95
CA MET A 1 -5.29 3.69 -17.32
C MET A 1 -4.31 3.53 -16.17
N ASN A 2 -4.75 3.79 -14.93
CA ASN A 2 -3.90 3.64 -13.74
C ASN A 2 -3.74 2.14 -13.47
N ARG A 3 -2.64 1.56 -13.94
CA ARG A 3 -2.48 0.11 -14.24
C ARG A 3 -2.03 -0.74 -13.05
N ARG A 4 -1.98 -0.20 -11.83
CA ARG A 4 -1.60 -0.94 -10.62
C ARG A 4 -2.84 -1.03 -9.72
N ASN A 5 -3.56 -2.14 -9.82
CA ASN A 5 -4.86 -2.43 -9.19
C ASN A 5 -4.77 -2.64 -7.66
N GLY A 6 -3.94 -1.85 -6.99
CA GLY A 6 -3.42 -2.04 -5.65
C GLY A 6 -2.06 -2.74 -5.64
N ALA A 7 -1.37 -2.68 -4.50
CA ALA A 7 -0.07 -3.31 -4.28
C ALA A 7 0.01 -3.92 -2.88
N THR A 8 0.75 -5.01 -2.73
CA THR A 8 1.09 -5.58 -1.42
C THR A 8 2.26 -4.83 -0.79
N VAL A 9 2.43 -4.97 0.55
CA VAL A 9 3.58 -4.39 1.28
C VAL A 9 4.91 -4.86 0.68
N THR A 10 4.97 -6.12 0.24
CA THR A 10 6.15 -6.72 -0.37
C THR A 10 6.46 -6.08 -1.73
N GLU A 11 5.47 -5.98 -2.62
CA GLU A 11 5.63 -5.33 -3.92
C GLU A 11 6.09 -3.88 -3.78
N VAL A 12 5.52 -3.13 -2.82
CA VAL A 12 5.93 -1.74 -2.55
C VAL A 12 7.34 -1.68 -1.98
N ALA A 13 7.73 -2.59 -1.09
CA ALA A 13 9.09 -2.65 -0.54
C ALA A 13 10.13 -2.97 -1.62
N GLU A 14 9.82 -3.86 -2.54
CA GLU A 14 10.69 -4.20 -3.67
C GLU A 14 10.83 -3.03 -4.64
N ASP A 15 9.72 -2.37 -5.02
CA ASP A 15 9.71 -1.24 -5.96
C ASP A 15 10.39 0.02 -5.37
N THR A 16 10.26 0.24 -4.05
CA THR A 16 10.84 1.41 -3.36
C THR A 16 12.21 1.15 -2.74
N SER A 17 12.71 -0.09 -2.76
CA SER A 17 13.91 -0.52 -2.03
C SER A 17 13.90 -0.19 -0.53
N LEU A 18 12.72 0.00 0.06
CA LEU A 18 12.52 0.26 1.49
C LEU A 18 12.34 -1.05 2.25
N SER A 19 12.70 -1.06 3.54
CA SER A 19 12.41 -2.22 4.38
C SER A 19 10.89 -2.44 4.50
N ARG A 20 10.46 -3.71 4.53
CA ARG A 20 9.04 -4.09 4.73
C ARG A 20 8.41 -3.41 5.95
N GLY A 21 9.15 -3.25 7.04
CA GLY A 21 8.68 -2.57 8.25
C GLY A 21 8.50 -1.06 8.07
N THR A 22 9.33 -0.41 7.26
CA THR A 22 9.15 1.01 6.90
C THR A 22 7.93 1.20 6.01
N VAL A 23 7.79 0.38 4.97
CA VAL A 23 6.63 0.42 4.08
C VAL A 23 5.33 0.15 4.82
N TYR A 24 5.32 -0.84 5.71
CA TYR A 24 4.14 -1.13 6.54
C TYR A 24 3.73 0.07 7.39
N ARG A 25 4.68 0.72 8.08
CA ARG A 25 4.40 1.93 8.87
C ARG A 25 3.86 3.07 8.02
N MET A 26 4.47 3.32 6.85
CA MET A 26 4.00 4.37 5.94
C MET A 26 2.59 4.09 5.42
N LEU A 27 2.30 2.84 5.01
CA LEU A 27 0.98 2.44 4.55
C LEU A 27 -0.07 2.51 5.66
N GLU A 28 0.27 2.14 6.89
CA GLU A 28 -0.62 2.34 8.04
C GLU A 28 -0.91 3.83 8.28
N THR A 29 0.12 4.68 8.30
CA THR A 29 -0.08 6.13 8.46
C THR A 29 -0.94 6.71 7.34
N LEU A 30 -0.69 6.32 6.08
CA LEU A 30 -1.50 6.74 4.95
C LEU A 30 -2.93 6.19 5.04
N ARG A 31 -3.13 4.99 5.61
CA ARG A 31 -4.45 4.39 5.83
C ARG A 31 -5.23 5.15 6.89
N GLU A 32 -4.58 5.47 8.00
CA GLU A 32 -5.16 6.26 9.09
C GLU A 32 -5.51 7.67 8.63
N ALA A 33 -4.68 8.28 7.79
CA ALA A 33 -4.94 9.57 7.17
C ALA A 33 -5.97 9.50 6.02
N GLY A 34 -6.43 8.31 5.64
CA GLY A 34 -7.46 8.09 4.62
C GLY A 34 -6.95 8.05 3.18
N TYR A 35 -5.65 8.20 2.92
CA TYR A 35 -5.09 8.19 1.55
C TYR A 35 -5.06 6.81 0.90
N VAL A 36 -4.97 5.75 1.70
CA VAL A 36 -5.02 4.37 1.20
C VAL A 36 -6.05 3.57 1.97
N PHE A 37 -6.62 2.56 1.33
CA PHE A 37 -7.41 1.55 2.01
C PHE A 37 -6.86 0.16 1.69
N ARG A 38 -6.96 -0.74 2.65
CA ARG A 38 -6.64 -2.15 2.44
C ARG A 38 -7.91 -2.84 2.00
N ASP A 39 -7.86 -3.42 0.82
CA ASP A 39 -8.97 -4.19 0.27
C ASP A 39 -9.10 -5.54 0.99
N SER A 40 -10.29 -5.83 1.50
CA SER A 40 -10.55 -7.05 2.26
C SER A 40 -10.60 -8.31 1.39
N ALA A 41 -10.74 -8.20 0.06
CA ALA A 41 -10.83 -9.35 -0.82
C ALA A 41 -9.46 -9.94 -1.17
N ASP A 42 -8.42 -9.10 -1.27
CA ASP A 42 -7.07 -9.53 -1.69
C ASP A 42 -5.93 -9.00 -0.78
N ALA A 43 -6.27 -8.38 0.35
CA ALA A 43 -5.31 -7.78 1.28
C ALA A 43 -4.35 -6.74 0.67
N ARG A 44 -4.67 -6.19 -0.50
CA ARG A 44 -3.87 -5.19 -1.21
C ARG A 44 -4.21 -3.77 -0.79
N TYR A 45 -3.21 -2.91 -0.75
CA TYR A 45 -3.39 -1.48 -0.52
C TYR A 45 -3.73 -0.78 -1.83
N ARG A 46 -4.78 0.05 -1.80
CA ARG A 46 -5.23 0.89 -2.92
C ARG A 46 -5.31 2.34 -2.47
N LEU A 47 -5.04 3.26 -3.40
CA LEU A 47 -5.22 4.68 -3.15
C LEU A 47 -6.73 4.99 -3.10
N THR A 48 -7.16 5.75 -2.11
CA THR A 48 -8.49 6.40 -2.17
C THR A 48 -8.42 7.51 -3.22
N ILE A 49 -9.53 7.76 -3.94
CA ILE A 49 -9.64 8.92 -4.83
C ILE A 49 -10.07 10.17 -4.06
#